data_AF-A0A5D4JJX6-F1
#
_entry.id   AF-A0A5D4JJX6-F1
#
_cell.length_a   1.000
_cell.length_b   1.000
_cell.length_c   1.000
_cell.angle_alpha   90.00
_cell.angle_beta   90.00
_cell.angle_gamma   90.00
#
_symmetry.space_group_name_H-M   'P 1'
#
loop_
_entity.id
_entity.type
_entity.pdbx_description
1 polymer ?
#
loop_
_entity_poly.entity_id
_entity_poly.type
_entity_poly.pdbx_seq_one_letter_code
_entity_poly.pdbx_strand_id
1 'polypeptide(L)'
;MSATITGTCPDCTNWKYAGSQLGYDHIHAVRVLPYEDHEDTQLVLHGFATGFASERIPGLAQTWIFFEHLEPALVFGRAGRMSSYDITSYGVYQAAREVRFEHDTGRQVTTLYVTGRALDREPGEDKHFVRWTRGVNPDSA
;
A
#
# COMPACT_ATOMS: atom_id res chain seq x y z
N MET A 1 21.94 -12.82 7.99
CA MET A 1 22.13 -11.44 8.48
C MET A 1 20.74 -10.83 8.59
N SER A 2 20.18 -10.79 9.81
CA SER A 2 18.84 -10.26 10.06
C SER A 2 18.89 -8.74 10.11
N ALA A 3 18.12 -8.08 9.25
CA ALA A 3 17.82 -6.66 9.42
C ALA A 3 16.82 -6.52 10.57
N THR A 4 17.30 -5.99 11.70
CA THR A 4 16.46 -5.61 12.83
C THR A 4 15.61 -4.41 12.43
N ILE A 5 14.29 -4.58 12.34
CA ILE A 5 13.34 -3.49 12.12
C ILE A 5 13.20 -2.73 13.44
N THR A 6 13.95 -1.63 13.59
CA THR A 6 13.72 -0.64 14.66
C THR A 6 13.01 0.55 14.06
N GLY A 7 11.67 0.51 14.06
CA GLY A 7 10.82 1.59 13.55
C GLY A 7 9.91 2.16 14.62
N THR A 8 10.43 2.94 15.57
CA THR A 8 9.59 3.81 16.41
C THR A 8 9.65 5.21 15.82
N CYS A 9 8.79 5.48 14.83
CA CYS A 9 8.50 6.87 14.46
C CYS A 9 7.54 7.45 15.54
N PRO A 10 7.77 8.67 16.04
CA PRO A 10 6.96 9.27 17.13
C PRO A 10 5.46 9.36 16.79
N ASP A 11 5.13 9.60 15.52
CA ASP A 11 3.76 9.68 15.00
C ASP A 11 3.14 8.30 14.67
N CYS A 12 3.93 7.23 14.77
CA CYS A 12 3.57 5.87 14.40
C CYS A 12 3.09 5.01 15.57
N THR A 13 2.79 5.63 16.71
CA THR A 13 2.42 4.90 17.93
C THR A 13 1.10 4.13 17.73
N ASN A 14 1.17 2.80 17.89
CA ASN A 14 0.05 1.84 17.99
C ASN A 14 -0.56 1.25 16.71
N TRP A 15 -0.01 1.47 15.51
CA TRP A 15 -0.42 0.68 14.34
C TRP A 15 0.61 -0.39 14.02
N LYS A 16 0.21 -1.67 14.11
CA LYS A 16 1.08 -2.84 13.89
C LYS A 16 1.67 -2.95 12.48
N TYR A 17 1.32 -2.04 11.58
CA TYR A 17 1.72 -2.01 10.18
C TYR A 17 2.47 -0.73 9.76
N ALA A 18 2.75 0.17 10.71
CA ALA A 18 3.62 1.33 10.49
C ALA A 18 5.10 0.89 10.47
N GLY A 19 5.94 1.59 9.70
CA GLY A 19 7.36 1.26 9.61
C GLY A 19 7.98 1.65 8.27
N SER A 20 8.92 0.83 7.79
CA SER A 20 9.62 0.99 6.52
C SER A 20 9.64 -0.33 5.76
N GLN A 21 9.60 -0.28 4.43
CA GLN A 21 9.77 -1.47 3.58
C GLN A 21 10.45 -1.08 2.27
N LEU A 22 10.80 -2.07 1.44
CA LEU A 22 11.29 -1.77 0.10
C LEU A 22 10.27 -0.91 -0.68
N GLY A 23 10.73 0.24 -1.19
CA GLY A 23 9.89 1.21 -1.89
C GLY A 23 9.25 2.30 -1.02
N TYR A 24 9.30 2.17 0.32
CA TYR A 24 8.81 3.20 1.25
C TYR A 24 9.77 3.37 2.43
N ASP A 25 10.38 4.55 2.52
CA ASP A 25 11.14 4.96 3.70
C ASP A 25 10.24 4.98 4.95
N HIS A 26 8.98 5.41 4.78
CA HIS A 26 8.01 5.57 5.85
C HIS A 26 6.63 5.08 5.45
N ILE A 27 5.94 4.43 6.39
CA ILE A 27 4.54 4.02 6.30
C ILE A 27 3.82 4.51 7.56
N HIS A 28 2.80 5.34 7.38
CA HIS A 28 2.00 5.92 8.45
C HIS A 28 0.53 5.48 8.35
N ALA A 29 -0.06 5.12 9.48
CA ALA A 29 -1.51 5.10 9.61
C ALA A 29 -2.02 6.50 9.94
N VAL A 30 -2.98 6.99 9.17
CA VAL A 30 -3.58 8.31 9.37
C VAL A 30 -5.11 8.23 9.38
N ARG A 31 -5.73 9.19 10.07
CA ARG A 31 -7.19 9.36 10.01
C ARG A 31 -7.64 10.12 8.78
N VAL A 32 -6.81 11.05 8.33
CA VAL A 32 -7.05 11.94 7.19
C VAL A 32 -5.78 11.92 6.34
N LEU A 33 -5.93 11.75 5.03
CA LEU A 33 -4.82 11.78 4.10
C LEU A 33 -4.27 13.21 3.96
N PRO A 34 -2.96 13.38 3.73
CA PRO A 34 -2.41 14.68 3.32
C PRO A 34 -3.11 15.17 2.05
N TYR A 35 -3.11 16.47 1.78
CA TYR A 35 -3.67 17.00 0.53
C TYR A 35 -2.84 16.55 -0.67
N GLU A 36 -3.48 16.36 -1.82
CA GLU A 36 -2.73 16.19 -3.07
C GLU A 36 -1.90 17.44 -3.35
N ASP A 37 -0.68 17.21 -3.81
CA ASP A 37 0.30 18.24 -4.06
C ASP A 37 1.23 17.83 -5.21
N HIS A 38 1.59 18.80 -6.05
CA HIS A 38 2.34 18.61 -7.28
C HIS A 38 3.38 19.72 -7.46
N GLU A 39 4.21 19.92 -6.44
CA GLU A 39 5.30 20.89 -6.45
C GLU A 39 6.62 20.23 -6.89
N ASP A 40 7.58 21.03 -7.33
CA ASP A 40 8.87 20.53 -7.86
C ASP A 40 9.65 19.68 -6.84
N THR A 41 9.40 19.89 -5.54
CA THR A 41 10.10 19.22 -4.44
C THR A 41 9.26 18.17 -3.74
N GLN A 42 7.96 18.11 -4.04
CA GLN A 42 7.00 17.27 -3.33
C GLN A 42 5.85 16.85 -4.26
N LEU A 43 5.62 15.54 -4.32
CA LEU A 43 4.51 14.94 -5.04
C LEU A 43 3.69 14.11 -4.05
N VAL A 44 2.41 14.44 -3.87
CA VAL A 44 1.45 13.68 -3.07
C VAL A 44 0.31 13.22 -3.97
N LEU A 45 0.22 11.90 -4.18
CA LEU A 45 -0.81 11.26 -4.99
C LEU A 45 -1.82 10.52 -4.12
N HIS A 46 -3.12 10.75 -4.32
CA HIS A 46 -4.15 9.93 -3.68
C HIS A 46 -4.41 8.66 -4.46
N GLY A 47 -4.83 7.63 -3.73
CA GLY A 47 -5.15 6.34 -4.29
C GLY A 47 -5.49 5.33 -3.21
N PHE A 48 -4.96 4.14 -3.38
CA PHE A 48 -5.28 2.97 -2.59
C PHE A 48 -4.02 2.19 -2.26
N ALA A 49 -3.99 1.59 -1.08
CA ALA A 49 -2.92 0.70 -0.70
C ALA A 49 -3.49 -0.69 -0.39
N THR A 50 -2.90 -1.70 -1.02
CA THR A 50 -3.16 -3.11 -0.67
C THR A 50 -2.08 -3.55 0.31
N GLY A 51 -2.52 -3.89 1.51
CA GLY A 51 -1.69 -4.52 2.52
C GLY A 51 -1.92 -6.02 2.53
N PHE A 52 -0.87 -6.83 2.54
CA PHE A 52 -0.97 -8.29 2.74
C PHE A 52 0.13 -8.84 3.65
N ALA A 53 -0.17 -9.96 4.30
CA ALA A 53 0.76 -10.67 5.17
C ALA A 53 0.52 -12.19 5.14
N SER A 54 1.53 -12.95 5.57
CA SER A 54 1.40 -14.38 5.84
C SER A 54 1.69 -14.67 7.31
N GLU A 55 0.71 -15.23 8.02
CA GLU A 55 0.89 -15.76 9.38
C GLU A 55 1.63 -17.10 9.40
N ARG A 56 1.76 -17.76 8.24
CA ARG A 56 2.31 -19.12 8.11
C ARG A 56 3.78 -19.16 7.67
N ILE A 57 4.28 -18.07 7.10
CA ILE A 57 5.70 -17.93 6.73
C ILE A 57 6.37 -17.01 7.76
N PRO A 58 7.17 -17.56 8.68
CA PRO A 58 7.97 -16.75 9.60
C PRO A 58 8.85 -15.79 8.79
N GLY A 59 8.64 -14.49 8.97
CA GLY A 59 9.44 -13.44 8.32
C GLY A 59 8.81 -12.76 7.11
N LEU A 60 7.62 -13.16 6.63
CA LEU A 60 6.87 -12.32 5.68
C LEU A 60 6.17 -11.20 6.45
N ALA A 61 6.91 -10.13 6.70
CA ALA A 61 6.37 -8.91 7.28
C ALA A 61 5.24 -8.35 6.40
N GLN A 62 4.28 -7.67 7.04
CA GLN A 62 3.24 -6.92 6.35
C GLN A 62 3.85 -6.11 5.20
N THR A 63 3.36 -6.34 3.99
CA THR A 63 3.82 -5.67 2.77
C THR A 63 2.70 -4.79 2.22
N TRP A 64 3.06 -3.61 1.75
CA TRP A 64 2.17 -2.60 1.19
C TRP A 64 2.48 -2.32 -0.27
N ILE A 65 1.46 -2.15 -1.10
CA ILE A 65 1.60 -1.74 -2.50
C ILE A 65 0.56 -0.66 -2.79
N PHE A 66 0.99 0.44 -3.40
CA PHE A 66 0.14 1.57 -3.77
C PHE A 66 -0.40 1.40 -5.20
N PHE A 67 -1.63 1.84 -5.40
CA PHE A 67 -2.34 1.88 -6.68
C PHE A 67 -3.11 3.20 -6.78
N GLU A 68 -3.04 3.89 -7.92
CA GLU A 68 -3.82 5.11 -8.15
C GLU A 68 -5.33 4.85 -8.28
N HIS A 69 -5.71 3.60 -8.53
CA HIS A 69 -7.10 3.22 -8.78
C HIS A 69 -7.54 2.04 -7.90
N LEU A 70 -8.80 2.07 -7.48
CA LEU A 70 -9.37 1.07 -6.56
C LEU A 70 -9.43 -0.33 -7.19
N GLU A 71 -9.84 -0.37 -8.45
CA GLU A 71 -10.06 -1.62 -9.18
C GLU A 71 -8.82 -2.53 -9.23
N PRO A 72 -7.64 -2.07 -9.68
CA PRO A 72 -6.42 -2.88 -9.61
C PRO A 72 -6.01 -3.23 -8.18
N ALA A 73 -6.25 -2.36 -7.19
CA ALA A 73 -5.92 -2.64 -5.79
C ALA A 73 -6.73 -3.82 -5.23
N LEU A 74 -8.04 -3.85 -5.51
CA LEU A 74 -8.95 -4.95 -5.14
C LEU A 74 -8.58 -6.25 -5.85
N VAL A 75 -8.31 -6.18 -7.15
CA VAL A 75 -7.91 -7.34 -7.96
C VAL A 75 -6.61 -7.93 -7.43
N PHE A 76 -5.60 -7.10 -7.18
CA PHE A 76 -4.32 -7.52 -6.62
C PHE A 76 -4.49 -8.18 -5.24
N GLY A 77 -5.26 -7.56 -4.34
CA GLY A 77 -5.50 -8.10 -3.00
C GLY A 77 -6.11 -9.49 -3.03
N ARG A 78 -7.09 -9.73 -3.91
CA ARG A 78 -7.67 -11.08 -4.10
C ARG A 78 -6.72 -12.07 -4.75
N ALA A 79 -5.97 -11.62 -5.76
CA ALA A 79 -4.97 -12.46 -6.42
C ALA A 79 -3.87 -12.92 -5.45
N GLY A 80 -3.64 -12.20 -4.35
CA GLY A 80 -2.73 -12.62 -3.29
C GLY A 80 -2.98 -14.05 -2.77
N ARG A 81 -4.24 -14.52 -2.74
CA ARG A 81 -4.57 -15.91 -2.36
C ARG A 81 -4.08 -16.97 -3.36
N MET A 82 -3.73 -16.56 -4.58
CA MET A 82 -3.14 -17.42 -5.61
C MET A 82 -1.61 -17.43 -5.55
N SER A 83 -1.01 -16.62 -4.68
CA SER A 83 0.44 -16.58 -4.49
C SER A 83 0.96 -17.86 -3.83
N SER A 84 2.17 -18.28 -4.21
CA SER A 84 2.88 -19.39 -3.58
C SER A 84 3.26 -19.11 -2.12
N TYR A 85 3.20 -17.85 -1.67
CA TYR A 85 3.58 -17.42 -0.33
C TYR A 85 2.47 -17.55 0.73
N ASP A 86 1.43 -18.36 0.49
CA ASP A 86 0.29 -18.59 1.41
C ASP A 86 -0.14 -17.30 2.14
N ILE A 87 -0.58 -16.31 1.34
CA ILE A 87 -1.06 -15.03 1.86
C ILE A 87 -2.38 -15.30 2.60
N THR A 88 -2.30 -15.26 3.92
CA THR A 88 -3.42 -15.58 4.83
C THR A 88 -4.31 -14.38 5.11
N SER A 89 -3.78 -13.16 4.94
CA SER A 89 -4.54 -11.93 5.12
C SER A 89 -4.18 -10.87 4.08
N TYR A 90 -5.19 -10.12 3.66
CA TYR A 90 -5.04 -8.89 2.89
C TYR A 90 -6.14 -7.90 3.26
N GLY A 91 -5.89 -6.62 3.02
CA GLY A 91 -6.88 -5.56 3.03
C GLY A 91 -6.52 -4.44 2.04
N VAL A 92 -7.53 -3.72 1.56
CA VAL A 92 -7.38 -2.57 0.66
C VAL A 92 -7.87 -1.33 1.37
N TYR A 93 -7.10 -0.25 1.32
CA TYR A 93 -7.35 0.97 2.11
C TYR A 93 -7.21 2.19 1.22
N GLN A 94 -7.89 3.29 1.55
CA GLN A 94 -7.52 4.59 0.96
C GLN A 94 -6.12 4.97 1.42
N ALA A 95 -5.33 5.54 0.52
CA ALA A 95 -3.96 5.88 0.78
C ALA A 95 -3.53 7.15 0.04
N ALA A 96 -2.43 7.74 0.50
CA ALA A 96 -1.69 8.74 -0.25
C ALA A 96 -0.21 8.32 -0.31
N ARG A 97 0.40 8.47 -1.48
CA ARG A 97 1.84 8.27 -1.67
C ARG A 97 2.50 9.62 -1.84
N GLU A 98 3.40 9.93 -0.92
CA GLU A 98 4.24 11.11 -0.99
C GLU A 98 5.64 10.74 -1.46
N VAL A 99 6.19 11.54 -2.36
CA VAL A 99 7.58 11.55 -2.76
C VAL A 99 8.10 12.95 -2.50
N ARG A 100 9.08 13.08 -1.61
CA ARG A 100 9.72 14.36 -1.28
C ARG A 100 11.20 14.32 -1.60
N PHE A 101 11.72 15.37 -2.23
CA PHE A 101 13.15 15.53 -2.46
C PHE A 101 13.77 16.37 -1.35
N GLU A 102 14.71 15.80 -0.60
CA GLU A 102 15.42 16.50 0.47
C GLU A 102 16.70 17.12 -0.09
N HIS A 103 16.72 18.45 -0.23
CA HIS A 103 17.85 19.18 -0.81
C HIS A 103 19.16 19.03 -0.02
N ASP A 104 19.08 18.98 1.31
CA ASP A 104 20.26 18.90 2.18
C ASP A 104 21.01 17.56 2.05
N THR A 105 20.28 16.49 1.75
CA THR A 105 20.84 15.13 1.63
C THR A 105 20.91 14.65 0.18
N GLY A 106 20.27 15.37 -0.76
CA GLY A 106 20.07 14.95 -2.14
C GLY A 106 19.22 13.68 -2.28
N ARG A 107 18.49 13.30 -1.22
CA ARG A 107 17.78 12.02 -1.13
C ARG A 107 16.31 12.20 -1.44
N GLN A 108 15.76 11.24 -2.19
CA GLN A 108 14.32 11.10 -2.35
C GLN A 108 13.77 10.26 -1.18
N VAL A 109 12.76 10.79 -0.49
CA VAL A 109 12.04 10.10 0.59
C VAL A 109 10.66 9.74 0.08
N THR A 110 10.31 8.46 0.16
CA THR A 110 8.98 7.96 -0.22
C THR A 110 8.19 7.55 1.01
N THR A 111 7.04 8.20 1.22
CA THR A 111 6.17 7.97 2.36
C THR A 111 4.80 7.45 1.89
N LEU A 112 4.29 6.42 2.54
CA LEU A 112 2.94 5.91 2.33
C LEU A 112 2.05 6.25 3.53
N TYR A 113 0.96 6.95 3.29
CA TYR A 113 -0.08 7.22 4.27
C TYR A 113 -1.26 6.29 4.00
N VAL A 114 -1.72 5.56 5.01
CA VAL A 114 -2.81 4.58 4.89
C VAL A 114 -3.91 4.90 5.88
N THR A 115 -5.16 4.87 5.42
CA THR A 115 -6.33 5.04 6.29
C THR A 115 -6.65 3.76 7.07
N GLY A 116 -7.30 3.88 8.23
CA GLY A 116 -7.65 2.74 9.07
C GLY A 116 -8.88 1.93 8.62
N ARG A 117 -9.58 2.34 7.54
CA ARG A 117 -10.81 1.69 7.08
C ARG A 117 -10.53 0.86 5.82
N ALA A 118 -10.74 -0.45 5.95
CA ALA A 118 -10.69 -1.38 4.83
C ALA A 118 -11.87 -1.12 3.87
N LEU A 119 -11.59 -1.23 2.57
CA LEU A 119 -12.52 -1.09 1.46
C LEU A 119 -12.77 -2.41 0.72
N ASP A 120 -12.01 -3.45 1.04
CA ASP A 120 -12.25 -4.80 0.53
C ASP A 120 -13.43 -5.46 1.27
N ARG A 121 -14.09 -6.42 0.61
CA ARG A 121 -15.25 -7.17 1.14
C ARG A 121 -16.51 -6.32 1.37
N GLU A 122 -16.57 -5.13 0.80
CA GLU A 122 -17.75 -4.27 0.79
C GLU A 122 -18.78 -4.75 -0.27
N PRO A 123 -20.09 -4.51 -0.07
CA PRO A 123 -21.11 -4.85 -1.07
C PRO A 123 -20.86 -4.13 -2.41
N GLY A 124 -20.86 -4.87 -3.52
CA GLY A 124 -20.62 -4.33 -4.87
C GLY A 124 -19.17 -4.41 -5.37
N GLU A 125 -18.25 -4.96 -4.57
CA GLU A 125 -16.85 -5.24 -4.96
C GLU A 125 -16.78 -6.08 -6.26
N ASP A 126 -17.72 -7.00 -6.46
CA ASP A 126 -17.86 -7.88 -7.63
C ASP A 126 -17.88 -7.12 -8.97
N LYS A 127 -18.46 -5.92 -8.98
CA LYS A 127 -18.54 -5.07 -10.18
C LYS A 127 -17.17 -4.58 -10.63
N HIS A 128 -16.24 -4.34 -9.70
CA HIS A 128 -14.87 -3.95 -10.03
C HIS A 128 -14.13 -5.10 -10.75
N PHE A 129 -14.32 -6.35 -10.32
CA PHE A 129 -13.72 -7.50 -11.01
C PHE A 129 -14.27 -7.71 -12.41
N VAL A 130 -15.60 -7.57 -12.60
CA VAL A 130 -16.22 -7.70 -13.92
C VAL A 130 -15.74 -6.61 -14.87
N ARG A 131 -15.52 -5.39 -14.37
CA ARG A 131 -14.96 -4.31 -15.19
C ARG A 131 -13.51 -4.59 -15.58
N TRP A 132 -12.71 -5.08 -14.63
CA TRP A 132 -11.31 -5.40 -14.87
C TRP A 132 -11.15 -6.49 -15.93
N THR A 133 -11.89 -7.59 -15.80
CA THR A 133 -11.83 -8.71 -16.74
C THR A 133 -12.28 -8.33 -18.16
N ARG A 134 -13.10 -7.29 -18.31
CA ARG A 134 -13.47 -6.74 -19.62
C ARG A 134 -12.41 -5.83 -20.23
N GLY A 135 -11.54 -5.24 -19.40
CA GLY A 135 -10.41 -4.42 -19.85
C GLY A 135 -9.17 -5.23 -20.21
N VAL A 136 -9.03 -6.46 -19.68
CA VAL A 136 -8.00 -7.42 -20.10
C VAL A 136 -8.40 -8.02 -21.44
N ASN A 137 -7.90 -7.45 -22.53
CA ASN A 137 -8.06 -8.07 -23.85
C ASN A 137 -7.30 -9.40 -23.87
N PRO A 138 -7.92 -10.55 -24.21
CA PRO A 138 -7.23 -11.83 -24.32
C PRO A 138 -6.04 -11.83 -25.30
N ASP A 139 -5.98 -10.85 -26.21
CA ASP A 139 -4.87 -10.66 -27.16
C ASP A 139 -3.74 -9.76 -26.62
N SER A 140 -3.84 -9.26 -25.38
CA SER A 140 -2.76 -8.53 -24.70
C SER A 140 -1.75 -9.51 -24.10
N ALA A 141 -0.97 -10.18 -24.95
CA ALA A 141 0.17 -11.02 -24.58
C ALA A 141 1.42 -10.64 -25.40
#